data_AF-A0A6L7UZB7-F1
#
_entry.id   AF-A0A6L7UZB7-F1
#
_cell.length_a   1.000
_cell.length_b   1.000
_cell.length_c   1.000
_cell.angle_alpha   90.00
_cell.angle_beta   90.00
_cell.angle_gamma   90.00
#
_symmetry.space_group_name_H-M   'P 1'
#
loop_
_entity.id
_entity.type
_entity.pdbx_description
1 polymer ?
#
loop_
_entity_poly.entity_id
_entity_poly.type
_entity_poly.pdbx_seq_one_letter_code
_entity_poly.pdbx_strand_id
1 'polypeptide(L)'
;MSWELRTRWLLLTLAIATIPLLVLENVIDRETSPTAHSAVFWIDVAIWAAFAVDLVVRVWLAERRFQFLRENWFDVVIVLVPYLRALRLVMFALRARKMFLQRGASSSVLLVLTILFGGTEAIMRVQQSAEVAGGIGEFDNWFDGFWWTLNTMVTGDGVQDEHSAMVNIVGAIVTLLGLALLGMVTATIAAWFVEQGQDEEQEQILAELKTLQDEVKSLREELAERDRVAD
;
A
#
# COMPACT_ATOMS: atom_id res chain seq x y z
N MET A 1 0.22 13.12 -21.68
CA MET A 1 0.43 13.20 -20.21
C MET A 1 -0.87 13.41 -19.41
N SER A 2 -1.93 14.06 -19.93
CA SER A 2 -3.20 14.30 -19.22
C SER A 2 -4.17 13.10 -19.13
N TRP A 3 -4.03 12.09 -19.99
CA TRP A 3 -4.88 10.89 -19.99
C TRP A 3 -4.56 9.92 -18.84
N GLU A 4 -3.28 9.68 -18.54
CA GLU A 4 -2.89 8.75 -17.46
C GLU A 4 -3.28 9.23 -16.06
N LEU A 5 -3.27 10.55 -15.84
CA LEU A 5 -3.69 11.15 -14.57
C LEU A 5 -5.21 11.05 -14.38
N ARG A 6 -6.00 11.24 -15.44
CA ARG A 6 -7.47 11.25 -15.33
C ARG A 6 -8.04 9.84 -15.10
N THR A 7 -7.48 8.82 -15.76
CA THR A 7 -7.84 7.41 -15.50
C THR A 7 -7.43 7.00 -14.07
N ARG A 8 -6.31 7.51 -13.55
CA ARG A 8 -5.84 7.22 -12.18
C ARG A 8 -6.75 7.76 -11.08
N TRP A 9 -7.25 8.99 -11.21
CA TRP A 9 -8.19 9.56 -10.22
C TRP A 9 -9.57 8.89 -10.28
N LEU A 10 -10.02 8.47 -11.47
CA LEU A 10 -11.23 7.66 -11.64
C LEU A 10 -11.11 6.29 -10.98
N LEU A 11 -9.96 5.62 -11.10
CA LEU A 11 -9.74 4.32 -10.47
C LEU A 11 -9.55 4.42 -8.94
N LEU A 12 -8.95 5.50 -8.45
CA LEU A 12 -8.84 5.78 -7.00
C LEU A 12 -10.21 6.01 -6.37
N THR A 13 -11.06 6.80 -7.03
CA THR A 13 -12.43 7.03 -6.56
C THR A 13 -13.26 5.76 -6.62
N LEU A 14 -13.09 4.92 -7.65
CA LEU A 14 -13.74 3.61 -7.75
C LEU A 14 -13.31 2.65 -6.61
N ALA A 15 -12.01 2.59 -6.31
CA ALA A 15 -11.46 1.70 -5.28
C ALA A 15 -11.88 2.13 -3.87
N ILE A 16 -11.87 3.44 -3.60
CA ILE A 16 -12.38 3.99 -2.34
C ILE A 16 -13.88 3.76 -2.25
N ALA A 17 -14.63 3.89 -3.35
CA ALA A 17 -16.06 3.60 -3.40
C ALA A 17 -16.39 2.12 -3.15
N THR A 18 -15.43 1.20 -3.32
CA THR A 18 -15.62 -0.23 -3.01
C THR A 18 -15.68 -0.48 -1.49
N ILE A 19 -15.07 0.38 -0.67
CA ILE A 19 -15.03 0.25 0.80
C ILE A 19 -16.44 0.41 1.42
N PRO A 20 -17.20 1.51 1.15
CA PRO A 20 -18.59 1.60 1.62
C PRO A 20 -19.48 0.50 1.04
N LEU A 21 -19.22 0.05 -0.19
CA LEU A 21 -19.97 -1.02 -0.84
C LEU A 21 -19.84 -2.36 -0.10
N LEU A 22 -18.63 -2.71 0.35
CA LEU A 22 -18.38 -3.89 1.19
C LEU A 22 -19.09 -3.82 2.55
N VAL A 23 -19.16 -2.63 3.14
CA VAL A 23 -19.87 -2.43 4.40
C VAL A 23 -21.39 -2.52 4.20
N LEU A 24 -21.92 -1.93 3.12
CA LEU A 24 -23.34 -1.99 2.78
C LEU A 24 -23.81 -3.40 2.41
N GLU A 25 -23.01 -4.19 1.70
CA GLU A 25 -23.36 -5.58 1.31
C GLU A 25 -23.47 -6.51 2.52
N ASN A 26 -22.76 -6.22 3.63
CA ASN A 26 -22.76 -7.02 4.85
C ASN A 26 -23.70 -6.49 5.95
N VAL A 27 -24.05 -5.20 5.93
CA VAL A 27 -25.03 -4.59 6.86
C VAL A 27 -26.47 -4.81 6.39
N ILE A 28 -26.69 -5.05 5.10
CA ILE A 28 -28.00 -5.42 4.57
C ILE A 28 -28.19 -6.93 4.75
N ASP A 29 -29.07 -7.31 5.68
CA ASP A 29 -29.47 -8.70 5.86
C ASP A 29 -30.00 -9.29 4.54
N ARG A 30 -29.46 -10.46 4.16
CA ARG A 30 -29.81 -11.23 2.95
C ARG A 30 -31.31 -11.46 2.77
N GLU A 31 -32.10 -11.37 3.83
CA GLU A 31 -33.53 -11.65 3.83
C GLU A 31 -34.44 -10.46 3.47
N THR A 32 -33.93 -9.22 3.51
CA THR A 32 -34.81 -8.03 3.39
C THR A 32 -34.93 -7.44 1.98
N SER A 33 -33.99 -7.72 1.05
CA SER A 33 -34.06 -7.16 -0.32
C SER A 33 -33.19 -7.92 -1.36
N PRO A 34 -33.79 -8.88 -2.12
CA PRO A 34 -33.09 -9.60 -3.19
C PRO A 34 -32.60 -8.72 -4.35
N THR A 35 -33.25 -7.56 -4.55
CA THR A 35 -32.92 -6.62 -5.63
C THR A 35 -31.70 -5.75 -5.30
N ALA A 36 -31.46 -5.44 -4.02
CA ALA A 36 -30.27 -4.71 -3.59
C ALA A 36 -28.98 -5.54 -3.77
N HIS A 37 -29.02 -6.83 -3.43
CA HIS A 37 -27.89 -7.74 -3.62
C HIS A 37 -27.53 -7.92 -5.10
N SER A 38 -28.54 -8.01 -5.96
CA SER A 38 -28.34 -8.10 -7.40
C SER A 38 -27.70 -6.83 -7.96
N ALA A 39 -28.11 -5.64 -7.51
CA ALA A 39 -27.54 -4.38 -7.94
C ALA A 39 -26.07 -4.23 -7.50
N VAL A 40 -25.75 -4.58 -6.26
CA VAL A 40 -24.38 -4.58 -5.73
C VAL A 40 -23.48 -5.52 -6.54
N PHE A 41 -23.94 -6.73 -6.84
CA PHE A 41 -23.21 -7.67 -7.68
C PHE A 41 -22.93 -7.10 -9.08
N TRP A 42 -23.93 -6.51 -9.74
CA TRP A 42 -23.75 -5.92 -11.08
C TRP A 42 -22.85 -4.70 -11.09
N ILE A 43 -22.92 -3.85 -10.05
CA ILE A 43 -22.00 -2.72 -9.89
C ILE A 43 -20.57 -3.22 -9.74
N ASP A 44 -20.37 -4.28 -8.96
CA ASP A 44 -19.06 -4.86 -8.74
C ASP A 44 -18.49 -5.55 -10.00
N VAL A 45 -19.35 -6.21 -10.79
CA VAL A 45 -19.00 -6.73 -12.12
C VAL A 45 -18.66 -5.60 -13.09
N ALA A 46 -19.36 -4.47 -13.05
CA ALA A 46 -19.06 -3.30 -13.88
C ALA A 46 -17.71 -2.67 -13.50
N ILE A 47 -17.40 -2.58 -12.21
CA ILE A 47 -16.10 -2.16 -11.69
C ILE A 47 -15.00 -3.12 -12.16
N TRP A 48 -15.22 -4.44 -12.07
CA TRP A 48 -14.28 -5.44 -12.59
C TRP A 48 -14.06 -5.29 -14.10
N ALA A 49 -15.13 -5.13 -14.88
CA ALA A 49 -15.05 -4.98 -16.32
C ALA A 49 -14.26 -3.71 -16.70
N ALA A 50 -14.44 -2.61 -15.96
CA ALA A 50 -13.65 -1.40 -16.17
C ALA A 50 -12.15 -1.63 -15.94
N PHE A 51 -11.77 -2.38 -14.90
CA PHE A 51 -10.37 -2.78 -14.66
C PHE A 51 -9.83 -3.71 -15.74
N ALA A 52 -10.61 -4.69 -16.18
CA ALA A 52 -10.21 -5.62 -17.24
C ALA A 52 -10.00 -4.89 -18.57
N VAL A 53 -10.91 -3.99 -18.95
CA VAL A 53 -10.80 -3.17 -20.17
C VAL A 53 -9.56 -2.29 -20.11
N ASP A 54 -9.32 -1.64 -18.98
CA ASP A 54 -8.14 -0.80 -18.80
C ASP A 54 -6.82 -1.61 -18.89
N LEU A 55 -6.76 -2.82 -18.34
CA LEU A 55 -5.62 -3.73 -18.54
C LEU A 55 -5.44 -4.07 -20.03
N VAL A 56 -6.52 -4.44 -20.71
CA VAL A 56 -6.49 -4.81 -22.13
C VAL A 56 -6.00 -3.65 -22.98
N VAL A 57 -6.46 -2.43 -22.72
CA VAL A 57 -6.03 -1.21 -23.41
C VAL A 57 -4.54 -0.94 -23.17
N ARG A 58 -4.05 -1.06 -21.93
CA ARG A 58 -2.62 -0.89 -21.63
C ARG A 58 -1.73 -1.95 -22.28
N VAL A 59 -2.19 -3.20 -22.30
CA VAL A 59 -1.49 -4.31 -22.97
C VAL A 59 -1.47 -4.12 -24.49
N TRP A 60 -2.54 -3.56 -25.07
CA TRP A 60 -2.62 -3.24 -26.50
C TRP A 60 -1.72 -2.07 -26.91
N LEU A 61 -1.58 -1.06 -26.06
CA LEU A 61 -0.70 0.09 -26.33
C LEU A 61 0.79 -0.22 -26.09
N ALA A 62 1.14 -1.30 -25.39
CA ALA A 62 2.52 -1.65 -25.12
C ALA A 62 3.20 -2.30 -26.33
N GLU A 63 4.21 -1.63 -26.89
CA GLU A 63 4.99 -2.08 -28.06
C GLU A 63 5.63 -3.49 -27.89
N ARG A 64 5.80 -3.98 -26.65
CA ARG A 64 6.27 -5.34 -26.31
C ARG A 64 5.39 -6.03 -25.26
N ARG A 65 4.21 -6.48 -25.70
CA ARG A 65 3.18 -7.22 -24.94
C ARG A 65 3.70 -8.28 -23.94
N PHE A 66 4.67 -9.12 -24.32
CA PHE A 66 5.14 -10.24 -23.49
C PHE A 66 6.08 -9.81 -22.36
N GLN A 67 6.91 -8.79 -22.60
CA GLN A 67 7.80 -8.24 -21.57
C GLN A 67 7.01 -7.42 -20.56
N PHE A 68 6.00 -6.68 -21.04
CA PHE A 68 5.06 -5.96 -20.19
C PHE A 68 4.23 -6.88 -19.29
N LEU A 69 3.74 -8.02 -19.80
CA LEU A 69 3.05 -9.03 -18.97
C LEU A 69 3.97 -9.65 -17.91
N ARG A 70 5.26 -9.81 -18.20
CA ARG A 70 6.22 -10.39 -17.25
C ARG A 70 6.64 -9.39 -16.17
N GLU A 71 6.73 -8.10 -16.50
CA GLU A 71 6.97 -7.01 -15.55
C GLU A 71 5.72 -6.61 -14.75
N ASN A 72 4.53 -6.74 -15.33
CA ASN A 72 3.23 -6.44 -14.72
C ASN A 72 2.40 -7.72 -14.50
N TRP A 73 3.05 -8.82 -14.12
CA TRP A 73 2.38 -10.10 -13.85
C TRP A 73 1.30 -9.97 -12.77
N PHE A 74 1.44 -8.97 -11.90
CA PHE A 74 0.47 -8.59 -10.88
C PHE A 74 -0.88 -8.11 -11.45
N ASP A 75 -0.90 -7.31 -12.53
CA ASP A 75 -2.16 -6.85 -13.14
C ASP A 75 -2.89 -7.99 -13.84
N VAL A 76 -2.13 -8.95 -14.38
CA VAL A 76 -2.68 -10.16 -14.97
C VAL A 76 -3.39 -10.98 -13.91
N VAL A 77 -2.76 -11.20 -12.74
CA VAL A 77 -3.36 -11.90 -11.61
C VAL A 77 -4.62 -11.18 -11.08
N ILE A 78 -4.63 -9.84 -11.04
CA ILE A 78 -5.81 -9.03 -10.67
C ILE A 78 -7.02 -9.33 -11.57
N VAL A 79 -6.80 -9.45 -12.88
CA VAL A 79 -7.89 -9.67 -13.85
C VAL A 79 -8.29 -11.15 -13.92
N LEU A 80 -7.33 -12.06 -13.72
CA LEU A 80 -7.57 -13.50 -13.72
C LEU A 80 -8.28 -14.01 -12.48
N VAL A 81 -8.21 -13.30 -11.35
CA VAL A 81 -8.86 -13.69 -10.10
C VAL A 81 -9.97 -12.70 -9.72
N PRO A 82 -11.11 -12.71 -10.45
CA PRO A 82 -12.24 -11.80 -10.20
C PRO A 82 -12.80 -11.92 -8.78
N TYR A 83 -12.66 -13.09 -8.16
CA TYR A 83 -13.23 -13.37 -6.84
C TYR A 83 -12.41 -12.83 -5.66
N LEU A 84 -11.13 -12.46 -5.82
CA LEU A 84 -10.32 -11.92 -4.71
C LEU A 84 -10.35 -10.39 -4.70
N ARG A 85 -11.54 -9.83 -4.40
CA ARG A 85 -11.80 -8.38 -4.33
C ARG A 85 -10.78 -7.64 -3.45
N ALA A 86 -10.45 -8.18 -2.28
CA ALA A 86 -9.49 -7.55 -1.38
C ALA A 86 -8.03 -7.67 -1.86
N LEU A 87 -7.69 -8.71 -2.63
CA LEU A 87 -6.37 -8.80 -3.27
C LEU A 87 -6.16 -7.68 -4.29
N ARG A 88 -7.25 -7.17 -4.90
CA ARG A 88 -7.19 -5.97 -5.75
C ARG A 88 -6.73 -4.74 -4.96
N LEU A 89 -7.23 -4.56 -3.72
CA LEU A 89 -6.80 -3.48 -2.83
C LEU A 89 -5.32 -3.64 -2.44
N VAL A 90 -4.89 -4.87 -2.12
CA VAL A 90 -3.48 -5.20 -1.82
C VAL A 90 -2.55 -4.82 -2.96
N MET A 91 -2.93 -5.21 -4.17
CA MET A 91 -2.11 -5.03 -5.35
C MET A 91 -2.09 -3.57 -5.80
N PHE A 92 -3.20 -2.84 -5.60
CA PHE A 92 -3.24 -1.39 -5.77
C PHE A 92 -2.39 -0.64 -4.74
N ALA A 93 -2.40 -1.05 -3.48
CA ALA A 93 -1.56 -0.45 -2.44
C ALA A 93 -0.06 -0.67 -2.72
N LEU A 94 0.32 -1.86 -3.21
CA LEU A 94 1.70 -2.15 -3.64
C LEU A 94 2.12 -1.32 -4.86
N ARG A 95 1.20 -1.09 -5.82
CA ARG A 95 1.46 -0.22 -6.98
C ARG A 95 1.52 1.25 -6.60
N ALA A 96 0.64 1.69 -5.70
CA ALA A 96 0.66 3.01 -5.08
C ALA A 96 1.98 3.21 -4.34
N ARG A 97 2.44 2.24 -3.54
CA ARG A 97 3.75 2.28 -2.86
C ARG A 97 4.90 2.54 -3.85
N LYS A 98 4.99 1.78 -4.94
CA LYS A 98 6.06 1.96 -5.95
C LYS A 98 6.09 3.36 -6.60
N MET A 99 4.95 4.08 -6.61
CA MET A 99 4.84 5.46 -7.14
C MET A 99 4.83 6.56 -6.08
N PHE A 100 4.34 6.28 -4.87
CA PHE A 100 4.21 7.22 -3.75
C PHE A 100 5.42 7.24 -2.81
N LEU A 101 6.42 6.37 -3.03
CA LEU A 101 7.75 6.53 -2.42
C LEU A 101 8.36 7.93 -2.68
N GLN A 102 7.81 8.73 -3.62
CA GLN A 102 8.20 10.12 -3.87
C GLN A 102 7.46 11.17 -3.01
N ARG A 103 6.42 10.82 -2.22
CA ARG A 103 5.58 11.80 -1.48
C ARG A 103 5.22 11.43 -0.03
N GLY A 104 6.09 10.69 0.64
CA GLY A 104 6.31 10.79 2.10
C GLY A 104 5.28 10.20 3.08
N ALA A 105 3.96 10.22 2.84
CA ALA A 105 3.03 9.93 3.95
C ALA A 105 1.75 9.11 3.62
N SER A 106 1.42 8.85 2.35
CA SER A 106 0.13 8.24 2.00
C SER A 106 0.16 6.71 1.81
N SER A 107 1.34 6.09 1.63
CA SER A 107 1.41 4.66 1.27
C SER A 107 1.18 3.70 2.44
N SER A 108 1.58 4.08 3.66
CA SER A 108 1.51 3.22 4.84
C SER A 108 0.06 2.99 5.29
N VAL A 109 -0.77 4.02 5.25
CA VAL A 109 -2.21 3.92 5.55
C VAL A 109 -2.92 2.99 4.57
N LEU A 110 -2.59 3.09 3.28
CA LEU A 110 -3.16 2.20 2.26
C LEU A 110 -2.75 0.74 2.47
N LEU A 111 -1.52 0.48 2.93
CA LEU A 111 -1.05 -0.86 3.28
C LEU A 111 -1.75 -1.43 4.51
N VAL A 112 -1.99 -0.60 5.53
CA VAL A 112 -2.74 -1.00 6.73
C VAL A 112 -4.17 -1.41 6.36
N LEU A 113 -4.89 -0.55 5.64
CA LEU A 113 -6.26 -0.85 5.19
C LEU A 113 -6.27 -2.11 4.31
N THR A 114 -5.28 -2.25 3.46
CA THR A 114 -5.10 -3.43 2.62
C THR A 114 -4.98 -4.72 3.41
N ILE A 115 -4.10 -4.76 4.42
CA ILE A 115 -3.87 -5.96 5.22
C ILE A 115 -5.11 -6.28 6.04
N LEU A 116 -5.74 -5.24 6.58
CA LEU A 116 -6.93 -5.35 7.39
C LEU A 116 -8.12 -5.90 6.59
N PHE A 117 -8.55 -5.21 5.53
CA PHE A 117 -9.67 -5.69 4.70
C PHE A 117 -9.32 -6.95 3.90
N GLY A 118 -8.05 -7.14 3.54
CA GLY A 118 -7.52 -8.35 2.90
C GLY A 118 -7.60 -9.59 3.78
N GLY A 119 -7.17 -9.47 5.02
CA GLY A 119 -7.23 -10.55 6.01
C GLY A 119 -8.67 -10.91 6.34
N THR A 120 -9.53 -9.91 6.57
CA THR A 120 -10.96 -10.15 6.86
C THR A 120 -11.63 -10.95 5.73
N GLU A 121 -11.45 -10.52 4.47
CA GLU A 121 -12.04 -11.22 3.33
C GLU A 121 -11.47 -12.62 3.14
N ALA A 122 -10.17 -12.83 3.41
CA ALA A 122 -9.56 -14.16 3.34
C ALA A 122 -10.19 -15.12 4.37
N ILE A 123 -10.43 -14.66 5.60
CA ILE A 123 -11.08 -15.45 6.65
C ILE A 123 -12.53 -15.75 6.30
N MET A 124 -13.29 -14.75 5.83
CA MET A 124 -14.68 -14.95 5.40
C MET A 124 -14.79 -15.99 4.28
N ARG A 125 -13.78 -16.09 3.41
CA ARG A 125 -13.70 -17.14 2.38
C ARG A 125 -13.41 -18.52 2.94
N VAL A 126 -12.47 -18.62 3.89
CA VAL A 126 -12.20 -19.86 4.60
C VAL A 126 -13.46 -20.35 5.29
N GLN A 127 -14.18 -19.45 5.94
CA GLN A 127 -15.45 -19.74 6.59
C GLN A 127 -16.54 -20.20 5.61
N GLN A 128 -16.78 -19.47 4.50
CA GLN A 128 -17.73 -19.90 3.48
C GLN A 128 -17.40 -21.28 2.92
N SER A 129 -16.10 -21.59 2.73
CA SER A 129 -15.68 -22.90 2.25
C SER A 129 -15.91 -24.02 3.29
N ALA A 130 -15.77 -23.70 4.58
CA ALA A 130 -16.06 -24.62 5.67
C ALA A 130 -17.57 -24.89 5.79
N GLU A 131 -18.40 -23.85 5.69
CA GLU A 131 -19.86 -23.96 5.71
C GLU A 131 -20.40 -24.83 4.56
N VAL A 132 -19.88 -24.63 3.33
CA VAL A 132 -20.23 -25.47 2.16
C VAL A 132 -19.81 -26.93 2.35
N ALA A 133 -18.71 -27.17 3.07
CA ALA A 133 -18.26 -28.51 3.43
C ALA A 133 -19.03 -29.13 4.61
N GLY A 134 -20.02 -28.42 5.17
CA GLY A 134 -20.84 -28.87 6.30
C GLY A 134 -20.22 -28.63 7.69
N GLY A 135 -19.16 -27.83 7.77
CA GLY A 135 -18.56 -27.39 9.03
C GLY A 135 -19.29 -26.18 9.63
N ILE A 136 -19.01 -25.89 10.90
CA ILE A 136 -19.39 -24.64 11.56
C ILE A 136 -18.33 -23.57 11.28
N GLY A 137 -18.75 -22.35 10.95
CA GLY A 137 -17.86 -21.21 10.80
C GLY A 137 -17.23 -20.80 12.14
N GLU A 138 -15.97 -20.37 12.11
CA GLU A 138 -15.23 -19.94 13.32
C GLU A 138 -15.56 -18.51 13.78
N PHE A 139 -16.17 -17.69 12.91
CA PHE A 139 -16.52 -16.31 13.21
C PHE A 139 -18.01 -16.08 12.97
N ASP A 140 -18.71 -15.34 13.84
CA ASP A 140 -20.17 -15.21 13.71
C ASP A 140 -20.58 -14.23 12.60
N ASN A 141 -19.74 -13.22 12.33
CA ASN A 141 -20.01 -12.20 11.33
C ASN A 141 -18.71 -11.59 10.76
N TRP A 142 -18.87 -10.73 9.74
CA TRP A 142 -17.74 -10.02 9.11
C TRP A 142 -16.98 -9.13 10.11
N PHE A 143 -17.68 -8.52 11.07
CA PHE A 143 -17.07 -7.64 12.06
C PHE A 143 -16.15 -8.41 13.02
N ASP A 144 -16.49 -9.64 13.39
CA ASP A 144 -15.63 -10.50 14.21
C ASP A 144 -14.34 -10.87 13.45
N GLY A 145 -14.46 -11.22 12.16
CA GLY A 145 -13.29 -11.45 11.31
C GLY A 145 -12.42 -10.19 11.13
N PHE A 146 -13.05 -9.02 11.03
CA PHE A 146 -12.35 -7.74 10.98
C PHE A 146 -11.64 -7.40 12.29
N TRP A 147 -12.31 -7.58 13.41
CA TRP A 147 -11.75 -7.35 14.73
C TRP A 147 -10.58 -8.28 15.00
N TRP A 148 -10.72 -9.56 14.66
CA TRP A 148 -9.63 -10.54 14.74
C TRP A 148 -8.45 -10.14 13.87
N THR A 149 -8.68 -9.78 12.60
CA THR A 149 -7.61 -9.37 11.68
C THR A 149 -6.88 -8.12 12.18
N LEU A 150 -7.63 -7.16 12.72
CA LEU A 150 -7.06 -5.95 13.34
C LEU A 150 -6.17 -6.30 14.52
N ASN A 151 -6.65 -7.15 15.42
CA ASN A 151 -5.89 -7.59 16.58
C ASN A 151 -4.63 -8.34 16.14
N THR A 152 -4.77 -9.39 15.32
CA THR A 152 -3.66 -10.17 14.77
C THR A 152 -2.59 -9.32 14.07
N MET A 153 -3.00 -8.33 13.29
CA MET A 153 -2.05 -7.44 12.61
C MET A 153 -1.21 -6.62 13.61
N VAL A 154 -1.78 -6.23 14.75
CA VAL A 154 -1.12 -5.36 15.73
C VAL A 154 -0.37 -6.17 16.79
N THR A 155 -0.96 -7.26 17.28
CA THR A 155 -0.44 -8.08 18.38
C THR A 155 0.39 -9.27 17.89
N GLY A 156 0.12 -9.75 16.69
CA GLY A 156 0.78 -10.92 16.10
C GLY A 156 0.22 -12.28 16.56
N ASP A 157 -0.91 -12.31 17.25
CA ASP A 157 -1.48 -13.51 17.89
C ASP A 157 -2.39 -14.38 17.00
N GLY A 158 -2.36 -14.19 15.69
CA GLY A 158 -3.30 -14.85 14.76
C GLY A 158 -3.09 -16.34 14.51
N VAL A 159 -2.17 -17.00 15.22
CA VAL A 159 -1.96 -18.44 15.12
C VAL A 159 -2.27 -19.07 16.47
N GLN A 160 -3.34 -19.86 16.54
CA GLN A 160 -3.84 -20.49 17.77
C GLN A 160 -4.28 -21.93 17.47
N ASP A 161 -4.11 -22.84 18.43
CA ASP A 161 -4.35 -24.28 18.24
C ASP A 161 -5.85 -24.60 18.01
N GLU A 162 -6.73 -23.73 18.47
CA GLU A 162 -8.19 -23.85 18.34
C GLU A 162 -8.69 -23.53 16.92
N HIS A 163 -7.91 -22.79 16.13
CA HIS A 163 -8.28 -22.38 14.78
C HIS A 163 -7.95 -23.44 13.73
N SER A 164 -8.75 -23.49 12.65
CA SER A 164 -8.47 -24.32 11.48
C SER A 164 -7.10 -23.99 10.89
N ALA A 165 -6.46 -25.00 10.29
CA ALA A 165 -5.18 -24.83 9.60
C ALA A 165 -5.21 -23.69 8.57
N MET A 166 -6.34 -23.46 7.89
CA MET A 166 -6.49 -22.36 6.94
C MET A 166 -6.54 -20.98 7.61
N VAL A 167 -7.24 -20.87 8.74
CA VAL A 167 -7.29 -19.62 9.53
C VAL A 167 -5.90 -19.30 10.08
N ASN A 168 -5.19 -20.29 10.60
CA ASN A 168 -3.81 -20.15 11.08
C ASN A 168 -2.83 -19.73 9.96
N ILE A 169 -2.99 -20.23 8.74
CA ILE A 169 -2.17 -19.77 7.60
C ILE A 169 -2.43 -18.28 7.30
N VAL A 170 -3.70 -17.86 7.28
CA VAL A 170 -4.06 -16.45 7.07
C VAL A 170 -3.51 -15.59 8.21
N GLY A 171 -3.67 -16.02 9.46
CA GLY A 171 -3.15 -15.34 10.64
C GLY A 171 -1.64 -15.17 10.61
N ALA A 172 -0.89 -16.22 10.26
CA ALA A 172 0.56 -16.15 10.10
C ALA A 172 0.97 -15.10 9.06
N ILE A 173 0.26 -15.02 7.92
CA ILE A 173 0.52 -14.02 6.88
C ILE A 173 0.22 -12.61 7.40
N VAL A 174 -0.94 -12.41 8.04
CA VAL A 174 -1.34 -11.11 8.60
C VAL A 174 -0.35 -10.64 9.67
N THR A 175 0.06 -11.53 10.58
CA THR A 175 1.07 -11.27 11.61
C THR A 175 2.41 -10.83 10.99
N LEU A 176 2.91 -11.56 9.99
CA LEU A 176 4.16 -11.21 9.32
C LEU A 176 4.08 -9.85 8.64
N LEU A 177 2.96 -9.53 8.00
CA LEU A 177 2.72 -8.24 7.36
C LEU A 177 2.60 -7.10 8.39
N GLY A 178 1.95 -7.35 9.52
CA GLY A 178 1.87 -6.42 10.65
C GLY A 178 3.24 -6.09 11.25
N LEU A 179 4.07 -7.11 11.50
CA LEU A 179 5.45 -6.94 11.97
C LEU A 179 6.31 -6.16 10.96
N ALA A 180 6.15 -6.43 9.66
CA ALA A 180 6.85 -5.69 8.62
C ALA A 180 6.45 -4.20 8.58
N LEU A 181 5.17 -3.88 8.84
CA LEU A 181 4.70 -2.50 8.95
C LEU A 181 5.32 -1.78 10.15
N LEU A 182 5.35 -2.42 11.32
CA LEU A 182 6.00 -1.85 12.51
C LEU A 182 7.49 -1.62 12.26
N GLY A 183 8.18 -2.59 11.65
CA GLY A 183 9.58 -2.45 11.25
C GLY A 183 9.81 -1.28 10.29
N MET A 184 8.89 -1.06 9.34
CA MET A 184 8.96 0.06 8.40
C MET A 184 8.81 1.42 9.10
N VAL A 185 7.90 1.54 10.07
CA VAL A 185 7.72 2.77 10.85
C VAL A 185 9.00 3.08 11.62
N THR A 186 9.57 2.08 12.30
CA THR A 186 10.85 2.23 13.02
C THR A 186 11.99 2.62 12.08
N ALA A 187 12.10 1.98 10.92
CA ALA A 187 13.12 2.30 9.93
C ALA A 187 12.96 3.72 9.36
N THR A 188 11.73 4.19 9.17
CA THR A 188 11.44 5.55 8.70
C THR A 188 11.88 6.58 9.72
N ILE A 189 11.58 6.35 11.00
CA ILE A 189 12.01 7.22 12.09
C ILE A 189 13.55 7.23 12.20
N ALA A 190 14.18 6.05 12.13
CA ALA A 190 15.64 5.94 12.15
C ALA A 190 16.30 6.67 10.97
N ALA A 191 15.73 6.54 9.76
CA ALA A 191 16.22 7.23 8.57
C ALA A 191 16.12 8.76 8.74
N TRP A 192 15.03 9.26 9.33
CA TRP A 192 14.86 10.68 9.60
C TRP A 192 15.92 11.23 10.57
N PHE A 193 16.29 10.48 11.61
CA PHE A 193 17.38 10.87 12.51
C PHE A 193 18.74 10.91 11.82
N VAL A 194 19.01 9.96 10.92
CA VAL A 194 20.26 9.93 10.15
C VAL A 194 20.33 11.10 9.17
N GLU A 195 19.22 11.43 8.53
CA GLU A 195 19.13 12.55 7.58
C GLU A 195 19.38 13.89 8.28
N GLN A 196 18.83 14.10 9.49
CA GLN A 196 19.13 15.30 10.29
C GLN A 196 20.61 15.45 10.63
N GLY A 197 21.29 14.37 11.02
CA GLY A 197 22.71 14.42 11.31
C GLY A 197 23.55 14.79 10.08
N GLN A 198 23.15 14.31 8.89
CA GLN A 198 23.82 14.65 7.63
C GLN A 198 23.61 16.10 7.20
N ASP A 199 22.42 16.66 7.47
CA ASP A 199 22.12 18.06 7.18
C ASP A 199 22.92 18.98 8.11
N GLU A 200 23.01 18.67 9.41
CA GLU A 200 23.81 19.43 10.38
C GLU A 200 25.32 19.39 10.06
N GLU A 201 25.86 18.23 9.70
CA GLU A 201 27.27 18.07 9.34
C GLU A 201 27.60 18.84 8.04
N GLN A 202 26.72 18.78 7.03
CA GLN A 202 26.88 19.58 5.81
C GLN A 202 26.88 21.08 6.09
N GLU A 203 25.99 21.56 6.96
CA GLU A 203 25.93 22.97 7.31
C GLU A 203 27.21 23.44 8.03
N GLN A 204 27.78 22.61 8.92
CA GLN A 204 29.07 22.89 9.57
C GLN A 204 30.24 22.93 8.57
N ILE A 205 30.34 21.95 7.67
CA ILE A 205 31.39 21.93 6.63
C ILE A 205 31.30 23.17 5.74
N LEU A 206 30.09 23.57 5.35
CA LEU A 206 29.87 24.78 4.55
C LEU A 206 30.28 26.05 5.31
N ALA A 207 30.03 26.12 6.62
CA ALA A 207 30.47 27.23 7.47
C ALA A 207 32.00 27.31 7.60
N GLU A 208 32.68 26.17 7.79
CA GLU A 208 34.15 26.11 7.83
C GLU A 208 34.77 26.48 6.48
N LEU A 209 34.23 25.98 5.35
CA LEU A 209 34.70 26.34 4.01
C LEU A 209 34.58 27.85 3.76
N LYS A 210 33.48 28.47 4.20
CA LYS A 210 33.30 29.92 4.08
C LYS A 210 34.33 30.69 4.91
N THR A 211 34.62 30.21 6.12
CA THR A 211 35.63 30.81 7.01
C THR A 211 37.02 30.74 6.39
N LEU A 212 37.41 29.58 5.85
CA LEU A 212 38.69 29.41 5.15
C LEU A 212 38.77 30.26 3.87
N GLN A 213 37.68 30.41 3.12
CA GLN A 213 37.64 31.30 1.97
C GLN A 213 37.89 32.76 2.36
N ASP A 214 37.31 33.21 3.47
CA ASP A 214 37.51 34.56 3.99
C ASP A 214 38.96 34.78 4.48
N GLU A 215 39.57 33.80 5.16
CA GLU A 215 41.01 33.85 5.53
C GLU A 215 41.94 33.88 4.32
N VAL A 216 41.69 33.06 3.29
CA VAL A 216 42.50 33.08 2.07
C VAL A 216 42.39 34.44 1.36
N LYS A 217 41.21 35.06 1.40
CA LYS A 217 40.99 36.39 0.83
C LYS A 217 41.75 37.46 1.60
N SER A 218 41.69 37.47 2.93
CA SER A 218 42.41 38.46 3.74
C SER A 218 43.94 38.33 3.58
N LEU A 219 44.48 37.11 3.57
CA LEU A 219 45.91 36.87 3.35
C LEU A 219 46.38 37.34 1.97
N ARG A 220 45.53 37.17 0.93
CA ARG A 220 45.84 37.70 -0.41
C ARG A 220 45.85 39.23 -0.44
N GLU A 221 44.95 39.87 0.32
CA GLU A 221 44.92 41.32 0.46
C GLU A 221 46.16 41.84 1.21
N GLU A 222 46.55 41.20 2.31
CA GLU A 222 47.77 41.55 3.07
C GLU A 222 49.04 41.39 2.23
N LEU A 223 49.16 40.32 1.45
CA LEU A 223 50.31 40.13 0.55
C LEU A 223 50.36 41.20 -0.55
N ALA A 224 49.21 41.54 -1.15
CA ALA A 224 49.14 42.58 -2.16
C ALA A 224 49.50 43.96 -1.60
N GLU A 225 49.17 44.23 -0.33
CA GLU A 225 49.56 45.45 0.36
C GLU A 225 51.05 45.45 0.69
N ARG A 226 51.62 44.31 1.13
CA ARG A 226 53.04 44.18 1.41
C ARG A 226 53.90 44.37 0.15
N ASP A 227 53.50 43.80 -0.98
CA ASP A 227 54.21 43.95 -2.25
C ASP A 227 54.21 45.41 -2.74
N ARG A 228 53.13 46.18 -2.50
CA ARG A 228 53.07 47.62 -2.82
C ARG A 228 53.96 48.49 -1.96
N VAL A 229 54.30 48.07 -0.74
CA VAL A 229 55.17 48.83 0.16
C VAL A 229 56.65 48.52 -0.12
N ALA A 230 56.95 47.43 -0.82
CA ALA A 230 58.30 47.00 -1.15
C ALA A 230 58.86 47.60 -2.45
N ASP A 231 58.01 48.12 -3.34
CA ASP A 231 58.35 48.92 -4.53
C ASP A 231 58.46 50.43 -4.22
#